data_AF-A0A2N3KXS6-F1
#
_entry.id   AF-A0A2N3KXS6-F1
#
_cell.length_a   1.000
_cell.length_b   1.000
_cell.length_c   1.000
_cell.angle_alpha   90.00
_cell.angle_beta   90.00
_cell.angle_gamma   90.00
#
_symmetry.space_group_name_H-M   'P 1'
#
loop_
_entity.id
_entity.type
_entity.pdbx_description
1 polymer ?
#
loop_
_entity_poly.entity_id
_entity_poly.type
_entity_poly.pdbx_seq_one_letter_code
_entity_poly.pdbx_strand_id
1 'polypeptide(L)'
;MNSSTQRQKVKEVEHFLSQLEKRGRILVSIAAELEALADTTDVTRYRPFREQVDNFKALSLILSERLAALDAHPRKDELETQFHKLQVLMLRLVIKTSLKFFFVMSAKAFLPLGSRELFQSELRTLYEAEKMLSDPRFKSDLDASAQDDLDMARDILEEIIQHAPALLNFDKKPTANKRKRFR
;
A
#
# COMPACT_ATOMS: atom_id res chain seq x y z
N MET A 1 15.28 -25.97 20.26
CA MET A 1 14.25 -26.10 19.21
C MET A 1 14.65 -27.22 18.24
N ASN A 2 13.74 -28.07 17.79
CA ASN A 2 14.09 -29.22 16.91
C ASN A 2 14.33 -28.78 15.46
N SER A 3 15.34 -29.35 14.80
CA SER A 3 15.75 -29.00 13.42
C SER A 3 14.62 -29.21 12.39
N SER A 4 13.76 -30.21 12.60
CA SER A 4 12.58 -30.48 11.78
C SER A 4 11.53 -29.36 11.83
N THR A 5 11.27 -28.80 13.02
CA THR A 5 10.33 -27.70 13.22
C THR A 5 10.81 -26.42 12.55
N GLN A 6 12.11 -26.11 12.64
CA GLN A 6 12.69 -24.95 11.97
C GLN A 6 12.63 -25.08 10.45
N ARG A 7 12.91 -26.26 9.88
CA ARG A 7 12.75 -26.51 8.44
C ARG A 7 11.32 -26.29 7.95
N GLN A 8 10.32 -26.67 8.75
CA GLN A 8 8.91 -26.46 8.39
C GLN A 8 8.54 -24.97 8.37
N LYS A 9 9.01 -24.20 9.36
CA LYS A 9 8.80 -22.74 9.40
C LYS A 9 9.44 -22.04 8.20
N VAL A 10 10.64 -22.45 7.80
CA VAL A 10 11.31 -21.90 6.61
C VAL A 10 10.46 -22.14 5.35
N LYS A 11 9.96 -23.36 5.15
CA LYS A 11 9.08 -23.67 4.01
C LYS A 11 7.80 -22.85 4.01
N GLU A 12 7.22 -22.59 5.19
CA GLU A 12 6.03 -21.74 5.33
C GLU A 12 6.34 -20.29 4.92
N VAL A 13 7.47 -19.74 5.39
CA VAL A 13 7.93 -18.39 5.00
C VAL A 13 8.17 -18.30 3.49
N GLU A 14 8.87 -19.28 2.90
CA GLU A 14 9.09 -19.34 1.44
C GLU A 14 7.78 -19.40 0.67
N HIS A 15 6.81 -20.20 1.16
CA HIS A 15 5.50 -20.27 0.55
C HIS A 15 4.81 -18.90 0.56
N PHE A 16 4.74 -18.24 1.72
CA PHE A 16 4.12 -16.92 1.83
C PHE A 16 4.84 -15.86 0.99
N LEU A 17 6.17 -15.89 0.95
CA LEU A 17 6.97 -15.02 0.11
C LEU A 17 6.60 -15.20 -1.38
N SER A 18 6.51 -16.44 -1.85
CA SER A 18 6.08 -16.72 -3.23
C SER A 18 4.66 -16.24 -3.54
N GLN A 19 3.75 -16.28 -2.58
CA GLN A 19 2.40 -15.74 -2.73
C GLN A 19 2.41 -14.21 -2.77
N LEU A 20 3.27 -13.59 -1.97
CA LEU A 20 3.45 -12.15 -1.94
C LEU A 20 4.02 -11.63 -3.27
N GLU A 21 5.00 -12.33 -3.85
CA GLU A 21 5.53 -12.04 -5.19
C GLU A 21 4.44 -12.09 -6.27
N LYS A 22 3.61 -13.15 -6.26
CA LYS A 22 2.50 -13.29 -7.23
C LYS A 22 1.53 -12.12 -7.12
N ARG A 23 1.18 -11.70 -5.90
CA ARG A 23 0.33 -10.54 -5.67
C ARG A 23 0.98 -9.24 -6.13
N GLY A 24 2.28 -9.07 -5.91
CA GLY A 24 3.03 -7.93 -6.42
C GLY A 24 2.96 -7.83 -7.94
N ARG A 25 3.10 -8.95 -8.67
CA ARG A 25 2.96 -8.97 -10.14
C ARG A 25 1.56 -8.60 -10.61
N ILE A 26 0.52 -9.09 -9.92
CA ILE A 26 -0.88 -8.71 -10.21
C ILE A 26 -1.06 -7.20 -10.03
N LEU A 27 -0.53 -6.64 -8.94
CA LEU A 27 -0.61 -5.20 -8.67
C LEU A 27 0.09 -4.36 -9.74
N VAL A 28 1.28 -4.79 -10.18
CA VAL A 28 2.00 -4.13 -11.29
C VAL A 28 1.15 -4.14 -12.57
N SER A 29 0.49 -5.25 -12.90
CA SER A 29 -0.40 -5.32 -14.06
C SER A 29 -1.57 -4.34 -13.96
N ILE A 30 -2.26 -4.33 -12.82
CA ILE A 30 -3.39 -3.44 -12.59
C ILE A 30 -2.95 -1.96 -12.64
N ALA A 31 -1.80 -1.63 -12.06
CA ALA A 31 -1.26 -0.28 -12.11
C ALA A 31 -0.91 0.15 -13.55
N ALA A 32 -0.33 -0.74 -14.35
CA ALA A 32 -0.05 -0.47 -15.77
C ALA A 32 -1.34 -0.25 -16.59
N GLU A 33 -2.39 -1.04 -16.32
CA GLU A 33 -3.71 -0.84 -16.94
C GLU A 33 -4.33 0.50 -16.56
N LEU A 34 -4.25 0.89 -15.29
CA LEU A 34 -4.70 2.20 -14.82
C LEU A 34 -3.92 3.34 -15.48
N GLU A 35 -2.62 3.16 -15.67
CA GLU A 35 -1.75 4.12 -16.31
C GLU A 35 -2.10 4.34 -17.78
N ALA A 36 -2.39 3.27 -18.52
CA ALA A 36 -2.78 3.33 -19.93
C ALA A 36 -4.17 3.96 -20.17
N LEU A 37 -5.04 3.96 -19.16
CA LEU A 37 -6.43 4.44 -19.23
C LEU A 37 -6.64 5.85 -18.64
N ALA A 38 -5.56 6.57 -18.37
CA ALA A 38 -5.54 7.83 -17.61
C ALA A 38 -6.45 8.95 -18.18
N ASP A 39 -6.73 8.95 -19.49
CA ASP A 39 -7.58 9.96 -20.14
C ASP A 39 -9.09 9.70 -20.01
N THR A 40 -9.50 8.54 -19.47
CA THR A 40 -10.92 8.11 -19.46
C THR A 40 -11.46 7.77 -18.07
N THR A 41 -10.69 8.02 -17.00
CA THR A 41 -10.76 7.17 -15.82
C THR A 41 -12.02 7.38 -14.97
N ASP A 42 -12.97 6.47 -15.15
CA ASP A 42 -13.97 6.12 -14.16
C ASP A 42 -13.27 5.70 -12.86
N VAL A 43 -13.60 6.40 -11.77
CA VAL A 43 -13.08 6.20 -10.42
C VAL A 43 -13.34 4.78 -9.91
N THR A 44 -14.33 4.08 -10.44
CA THR A 44 -14.62 2.68 -10.10
C THR A 44 -13.47 1.73 -10.47
N ARG A 45 -12.69 2.03 -11.53
CA ARG A 45 -11.56 1.22 -11.97
C ARG A 45 -10.38 1.24 -11.02
N TYR A 46 -10.33 2.21 -10.11
CA TYR A 46 -9.30 2.30 -9.10
C TYR A 46 -9.50 1.30 -7.95
N ARG A 47 -10.73 0.81 -7.74
CA ARG A 47 -11.06 -0.07 -6.59
C ARG A 47 -10.30 -1.40 -6.60
N PRO A 48 -10.19 -2.14 -7.73
CA PRO A 48 -9.41 -3.37 -7.78
C PRO A 48 -7.95 -3.20 -7.37
N PHE A 49 -7.33 -2.08 -7.72
CA PHE A 49 -5.96 -1.76 -7.29
C PHE A 49 -5.89 -1.70 -5.76
N ARG A 50 -6.77 -0.93 -5.13
CA ARG A 50 -6.82 -0.76 -3.67
C ARG A 50 -7.06 -2.09 -2.94
N GLU A 51 -8.00 -2.89 -3.43
CA GLU A 51 -8.26 -4.22 -2.86
C GLU A 51 -7.02 -5.11 -2.89
N GLN A 52 -6.24 -5.06 -3.97
CA GLN A 52 -4.99 -5.81 -4.04
C GLN A 52 -3.89 -5.23 -3.15
N VAL A 53 -3.82 -3.90 -2.98
CA VAL A 53 -2.91 -3.26 -2.02
C VAL A 53 -3.22 -3.71 -0.59
N ASP A 54 -4.49 -3.71 -0.19
CA ASP A 54 -4.92 -4.18 1.13
C ASP A 54 -4.58 -5.66 1.35
N ASN A 55 -4.80 -6.50 0.34
CA ASN A 55 -4.43 -7.90 0.39
C ASN A 55 -2.90 -8.10 0.51
N PHE A 56 -2.11 -7.28 -0.19
CA PHE A 56 -0.66 -7.32 -0.09
C PHE A 56 -0.19 -6.92 1.31
N LYS A 57 -0.75 -5.85 1.88
CA LYS A 57 -0.47 -5.39 3.25
C LYS A 57 -0.81 -6.48 4.28
N ALA A 58 -1.98 -7.10 4.16
CA ALA A 58 -2.41 -8.17 5.06
C ALA A 58 -1.45 -9.38 5.01
N LEU A 59 -1.04 -9.82 3.81
CA LEU A 59 -0.09 -10.91 3.67
C LEU A 59 1.31 -10.54 4.16
N SER A 60 1.75 -9.29 3.95
CA SER A 60 3.02 -8.78 4.45
C SER A 60 3.09 -8.80 5.98
N LEU A 61 1.99 -8.49 6.67
CA LEU A 61 1.91 -8.56 8.12
C LEU A 61 2.12 -10.00 8.62
N ILE A 62 1.40 -10.96 8.02
CA ILE A 62 1.52 -12.39 8.37
C ILE A 62 2.96 -12.88 8.11
N LEU A 63 3.55 -12.53 6.97
CA LEU A 63 4.91 -12.92 6.62
C LEU A 63 5.94 -12.33 7.60
N SER A 64 5.76 -11.08 8.02
CA SER A 64 6.62 -10.42 9.02
C SER A 64 6.63 -11.19 10.35
N GLU A 65 5.45 -11.59 10.84
CA GLU A 65 5.33 -12.39 12.06
C GLU A 65 6.02 -13.76 11.93
N ARG A 66 5.88 -14.41 10.76
CA ARG A 66 6.49 -15.72 10.50
C ARG A 66 8.01 -15.64 10.37
N LEU A 67 8.53 -14.60 9.73
CA LEU A 67 9.97 -14.31 9.66
C LEU A 67 10.56 -14.06 11.06
N ALA A 68 9.88 -13.27 11.88
CA ALA A 68 10.31 -13.01 13.26
C ALA A 68 10.38 -14.29 14.10
N ALA A 69 9.52 -15.27 13.82
CA ALA A 69 9.48 -16.58 14.49
C ALA A 69 10.52 -17.60 14.00
N LEU A 70 11.34 -17.25 13.00
CA LEU A 70 12.56 -17.99 12.68
C LEU A 70 13.62 -17.64 13.73
N ASP A 71 14.20 -18.67 14.35
CA ASP A 71 15.36 -18.53 15.25
C ASP A 71 16.58 -18.05 14.43
N ALA A 72 17.81 -18.10 14.95
CA ALA A 72 19.05 -17.81 14.21
C ALA A 72 19.34 -18.84 13.09
N HIS A 73 18.37 -19.09 12.22
CA HIS A 73 18.44 -19.97 11.08
C HIS A 73 19.23 -19.28 9.97
N PRO A 74 20.20 -19.96 9.31
CA PRO A 74 21.09 -19.33 8.32
C PRO A 74 20.39 -18.66 7.14
N ARG A 75 19.16 -19.07 6.81
CA ARG A 75 18.35 -18.50 5.71
C ARG A 75 17.48 -17.30 6.10
N LYS A 76 17.44 -16.93 7.37
CA LYS A 76 16.58 -15.83 7.83
C LYS A 76 16.92 -14.53 7.12
N ASP A 77 18.20 -14.14 7.13
CA ASP A 77 18.69 -12.90 6.54
C ASP A 77 18.39 -12.82 5.02
N GLU A 78 18.53 -13.95 4.32
CA GLU A 78 18.21 -14.07 2.89
C GLU A 78 16.71 -13.81 2.64
N LEU A 79 15.84 -14.44 3.42
CA LEU A 79 14.38 -14.32 3.29
C LEU A 79 13.88 -12.93 3.70
N GLU A 80 14.47 -12.34 4.74
CA GLU A 80 14.21 -10.95 5.15
C GLU A 80 14.60 -9.98 4.03
N THR A 81 15.76 -10.19 3.39
CA THR A 81 16.20 -9.36 2.26
C THR A 81 15.23 -9.46 1.08
N GLN A 82 14.77 -10.66 0.73
CA GLN A 82 13.80 -10.84 -0.35
C GLN A 82 12.45 -10.19 -0.02
N PHE A 83 11.97 -10.36 1.21
CA PHE A 83 10.74 -9.72 1.67
C PHE A 83 10.84 -8.19 1.63
N HIS A 84 11.96 -7.64 2.12
CA HIS A 84 12.24 -6.21 2.11
C HIS A 84 12.16 -5.61 0.69
N LYS A 85 12.81 -6.27 -0.29
CA LYS A 85 12.76 -5.84 -1.69
C LYS A 85 11.33 -5.80 -2.25
N LEU A 86 10.50 -6.78 -1.89
CA LEU A 86 9.10 -6.78 -2.30
C LEU A 86 8.29 -5.67 -1.63
N GLN A 87 8.55 -5.37 -0.36
CA GLN A 87 7.93 -4.24 0.33
C GLN A 87 8.28 -2.92 -0.34
N VAL A 88 9.56 -2.68 -0.65
CA VAL A 88 10.00 -1.45 -1.34
C VAL A 88 9.32 -1.32 -2.70
N LEU A 89 9.37 -2.37 -3.52
CA LEU A 89 8.73 -2.38 -4.84
C LEU A 89 7.24 -2.01 -4.72
N MET A 90 6.56 -2.60 -3.75
CA MET A 90 5.13 -2.36 -3.58
C MET A 90 4.80 -0.99 -3.03
N LEU A 91 5.55 -0.49 -2.04
CA LEU A 91 5.32 0.84 -1.49
C LEU A 91 5.54 1.91 -2.56
N ARG A 92 6.57 1.75 -3.41
CA ARG A 92 6.82 2.62 -4.57
C ARG A 92 5.66 2.61 -5.56
N LEU A 93 5.17 1.41 -5.92
CA LEU A 93 4.03 1.28 -6.82
C LEU A 93 2.77 1.94 -6.27
N VAL A 94 2.53 1.78 -4.96
CA VAL A 94 1.42 2.44 -4.25
C VAL A 94 1.53 3.94 -4.36
N ILE A 95 2.66 4.53 -3.94
CA ILE A 95 2.85 5.98 -4.00
C ILE A 95 2.60 6.52 -5.41
N LYS A 96 3.29 5.96 -6.41
CA LYS A 96 3.16 6.41 -7.80
C LYS A 96 1.71 6.36 -8.30
N THR A 97 1.02 5.26 -8.01
CA THR A 97 -0.36 5.05 -8.44
C THR A 97 -1.34 5.97 -7.70
N SER A 98 -1.12 6.19 -6.40
CA SER A 98 -1.88 7.14 -5.57
C SER A 98 -1.71 8.59 -6.06
N LEU A 99 -0.48 9.01 -6.35
CA LEU A 99 -0.18 10.35 -6.88
C LEU A 99 -0.89 10.58 -8.22
N LYS A 100 -0.85 9.59 -9.12
CA LYS A 100 -1.57 9.66 -10.39
C LYS A 100 -3.09 9.73 -10.20
N PHE A 101 -3.63 8.99 -9.24
CA PHE A 101 -5.04 9.11 -8.87
C PHE A 101 -5.38 10.54 -8.42
N PHE A 102 -4.58 11.14 -7.53
CA PHE A 102 -4.82 12.52 -7.08
C PHE A 102 -4.73 13.52 -8.24
N PHE A 103 -3.74 13.39 -9.11
CA PHE A 103 -3.58 14.24 -10.28
C PHE A 103 -4.82 14.17 -11.19
N VAL A 104 -5.26 12.97 -11.57
CA VAL A 104 -6.45 12.77 -12.41
C VAL A 104 -7.72 13.32 -11.74
N MET A 105 -7.86 13.14 -10.43
CA MET A 105 -9.02 13.66 -9.69
C MET A 105 -9.02 15.18 -9.59
N SER A 106 -7.85 15.81 -9.47
CA SER A 106 -7.71 17.28 -9.42
C SER A 106 -8.12 17.97 -10.73
N ALA A 107 -7.99 17.27 -11.86
CA ALA A 107 -8.35 17.78 -13.19
C ALA A 107 -9.86 17.72 -13.49
N LYS A 108 -10.68 17.12 -12.63
CA LYS A 108 -12.13 16.95 -12.87
C LYS A 108 -12.93 18.14 -12.35
N ALA A 109 -13.74 18.74 -13.23
CA ALA A 109 -14.66 19.82 -12.86
C ALA A 109 -15.74 19.39 -11.84
N PHE A 110 -16.12 18.11 -11.87
CA PHE A 110 -17.07 17.51 -10.91
C PHE A 110 -16.54 16.16 -10.44
N LEU A 111 -16.54 15.95 -9.12
CA LEU A 111 -16.11 14.69 -8.54
C LEU A 111 -17.26 13.67 -8.51
N PRO A 112 -17.04 12.40 -8.88
CA PRO A 112 -18.07 11.37 -8.80
C PRO A 112 -18.58 11.13 -7.38
N LEU A 113 -19.78 10.58 -7.23
CA LEU A 113 -20.29 10.14 -5.93
C LEU A 113 -19.33 9.13 -5.29
N GLY A 114 -19.04 9.28 -4.00
CA GLY A 114 -18.10 8.44 -3.27
C GLY A 114 -16.61 8.81 -3.45
N SER A 115 -16.31 9.85 -4.23
CA SER A 115 -14.95 10.33 -4.46
C SER A 115 -14.28 10.85 -3.19
N ARG A 116 -15.04 11.45 -2.27
CA ARG A 116 -14.51 11.98 -1.00
C ARG A 116 -13.97 10.85 -0.11
N GLU A 117 -14.75 9.79 0.07
CA GLU A 117 -14.36 8.64 0.89
C GLU A 117 -13.15 7.93 0.26
N LEU A 118 -13.16 7.80 -1.07
CA LEU A 118 -12.03 7.23 -1.79
C LEU A 118 -10.78 8.09 -1.64
N PHE A 119 -10.89 9.41 -1.79
CA PHE A 119 -9.79 10.36 -1.63
C PHE A 119 -9.19 10.32 -0.22
N GLN A 120 -10.03 10.34 0.82
CA GLN A 120 -9.58 10.22 2.21
C GLN A 120 -8.85 8.89 2.46
N SER A 121 -9.42 7.80 1.94
CA SER A 121 -8.81 6.48 2.11
C SER A 121 -7.50 6.35 1.34
N GLU A 122 -7.37 7.05 0.21
CA GLU A 122 -6.14 7.10 -0.56
C GLU A 122 -5.07 7.99 0.09
N LEU A 123 -5.47 9.12 0.68
CA LEU A 123 -4.56 9.96 1.45
C LEU A 123 -3.96 9.20 2.63
N ARG A 124 -4.78 8.39 3.31
CA ARG A 124 -4.30 7.48 4.35
C ARG A 124 -3.27 6.49 3.80
N THR A 125 -3.55 5.92 2.64
CA THR A 125 -2.67 4.93 2.00
C THR A 125 -1.33 5.55 1.61
N LEU A 126 -1.36 6.76 1.05
CA LEU A 126 -0.17 7.55 0.71
C LEU A 126 0.65 7.88 1.96
N TYR A 127 0.00 8.37 3.02
CA TYR A 127 0.65 8.69 4.29
C TYR A 127 1.32 7.46 4.94
N GLU A 128 0.64 6.32 4.96
CA GLU A 128 1.22 5.07 5.48
C GLU A 128 2.43 4.63 4.64
N ALA A 129 2.34 4.74 3.31
CA ALA A 129 3.41 4.32 2.41
C ALA A 129 4.64 5.22 2.47
N GLU A 130 4.43 6.54 2.48
CA GLU A 130 5.49 7.55 2.68
C GLU A 130 6.20 7.30 4.01
N LYS A 131 5.44 7.21 5.11
CA LYS A 131 6.01 6.97 6.44
C LYS A 131 6.85 5.70 6.51
N MET A 132 6.43 4.64 5.82
CA MET A 132 7.18 3.39 5.77
C MET A 132 8.48 3.55 4.96
N LEU A 133 8.43 4.14 3.76
CA LEU A 133 9.61 4.29 2.90
C LEU A 133 10.59 5.35 3.39
N SER A 134 10.13 6.32 4.18
CA SER A 134 10.98 7.32 4.83
C SER A 134 11.83 6.74 5.98
N ASP A 135 11.56 5.50 6.42
CA ASP A 135 12.41 4.81 7.39
C ASP A 135 13.83 4.59 6.79
N PRO A 136 14.92 4.96 7.50
CA PRO A 136 16.29 4.84 7.01
C PRO A 136 16.66 3.46 6.47
N ARG A 137 16.00 2.40 6.94
CA ARG A 137 16.24 1.02 6.49
C ARG A 137 15.95 0.82 5.00
N PHE A 138 15.08 1.63 4.39
CA PHE A 138 14.73 1.52 2.98
C PHE A 138 15.51 2.49 2.07
N LYS A 139 16.23 3.46 2.64
CA LYS A 139 16.89 4.53 1.86
C LYS A 139 17.86 4.02 0.80
N SER A 140 18.57 2.93 1.07
CA SER A 140 19.53 2.35 0.12
C SER A 140 18.88 1.64 -1.06
N ASP A 141 17.59 1.31 -0.96
CA ASP A 141 16.83 0.57 -1.98
C ASP A 141 15.94 1.49 -2.84
N LEU A 142 16.00 2.80 -2.61
CA LEU A 142 15.28 3.82 -3.36
C LEU A 142 16.19 4.37 -4.47
N ASP A 143 15.71 4.28 -5.71
CA ASP A 143 16.32 5.01 -6.83
C ASP A 143 15.84 6.47 -6.86
N ALA A 144 16.45 7.29 -7.71
CA ALA A 144 16.13 8.72 -7.80
C ALA A 144 14.63 8.98 -8.08
N SER A 145 14.02 8.21 -8.99
CA SER A 145 12.59 8.36 -9.29
C SER A 145 11.71 8.02 -8.09
N ALA A 146 12.08 7.01 -7.30
CA ALA A 146 11.37 6.68 -6.07
C ALA A 146 11.46 7.79 -5.03
N GLN A 147 12.63 8.44 -4.95
CA GLN A 147 12.86 9.56 -4.06
C GLN A 147 12.02 10.78 -4.48
N ASP A 148 11.96 11.08 -5.78
CA ASP A 148 11.12 12.16 -6.31
C ASP A 148 9.63 11.92 -6.00
N ASP A 149 9.15 10.69 -6.19
CA ASP A 149 7.77 10.30 -5.86
C ASP A 149 7.49 10.46 -4.35
N LEU A 150 8.45 10.11 -3.49
CA LEU A 150 8.34 10.28 -2.03
C LEU A 150 8.33 11.75 -1.61
N ASP A 151 9.17 12.57 -2.23
CA ASP A 151 9.23 14.00 -1.95
C ASP A 151 7.92 14.67 -2.37
N MET A 152 7.38 14.32 -3.55
CA MET A 152 6.06 14.80 -3.99
C MET A 152 4.93 14.33 -3.05
N ALA A 153 4.98 13.08 -2.59
CA ALA A 153 4.01 12.58 -1.62
C ALA A 153 4.05 13.37 -0.31
N ARG A 154 5.26 13.68 0.18
CA ARG A 154 5.45 14.49 1.39
C ARG A 154 4.89 15.90 1.21
N ASP A 155 5.19 16.56 0.09
CA ASP A 155 4.70 17.92 -0.19
C ASP A 155 3.16 17.96 -0.21
N ILE A 156 2.51 17.00 -0.87
CA ILE A 156 1.04 16.89 -0.89
C ILE A 156 0.49 16.67 0.52
N LEU A 157 1.12 15.80 1.31
CA LEU A 157 0.68 15.52 2.69
C LEU A 157 0.83 16.77 3.57
N GLU A 158 1.93 17.51 3.44
CA GLU A 158 2.15 18.77 4.15
C GLU A 158 1.09 19.82 3.79
N GLU A 159 0.81 20.01 2.50
CA GLU A 159 -0.26 20.91 2.03
C GLU A 159 -1.62 20.53 2.62
N ILE A 160 -1.97 19.24 2.64
CA ILE A 160 -3.22 18.75 3.22
C ILE A 160 -3.26 18.98 4.73
N ILE A 161 -2.15 18.75 5.45
CA ILE A 161 -2.06 19.03 6.90
C ILE A 161 -2.32 20.51 7.18
N GLN A 162 -1.75 21.40 6.37
CA GLN A 162 -1.87 22.85 6.56
C GLN A 162 -3.27 23.37 6.22
N HIS A 163 -3.85 22.93 5.11
CA HIS A 163 -5.05 23.55 4.55
C HIS A 163 -6.34 22.75 4.75
N ALA A 164 -6.23 21.43 4.94
CA ALA A 164 -7.38 20.55 5.08
C ALA A 164 -7.15 19.42 6.11
N PRO A 165 -6.71 19.71 7.35
CA PRO A 165 -6.33 18.70 8.34
C PRO A 165 -7.47 17.73 8.69
N ALA A 166 -8.73 18.16 8.52
CA ALA A 166 -9.89 17.31 8.74
C ALA A 166 -9.94 16.07 7.81
N LEU A 167 -9.21 16.07 6.70
CA LEU A 167 -9.09 14.93 5.79
C LEU A 167 -8.19 13.81 6.34
N LEU A 168 -7.36 14.11 7.33
CA LEU A 168 -6.48 13.15 8.01
C LEU A 168 -7.11 12.55 9.27
N ASN A 169 -8.39 12.86 9.55
CA ASN A 169 -9.16 12.26 10.64
C ASN A 169 -9.58 10.83 10.29
N PHE A 170 -8.63 9.90 10.26
CA PHE A 170 -8.83 8.51 9.85
C PHE A 170 -9.64 7.66 10.84
N ASP A 171 -9.99 8.20 12.01
CA ASP A 171 -10.67 7.50 13.11
C ASP A 171 -12.20 7.50 13.02
N LYS A 172 -12.80 8.28 12.11
CA LYS A 172 -14.27 8.30 11.95
C LYS A 172 -14.72 7.18 11.01
N LYS A 173 -14.95 5.98 11.56
CA LYS A 173 -15.84 5.01 10.92
C LYS A 173 -17.19 5.71 10.67
N PRO A 174 -17.80 5.59 9.46
CA PRO A 174 -19.16 6.06 9.27
C PRO A 174 -20.05 5.26 10.21
N THR A 175 -20.61 5.92 11.22
CA THR A 175 -21.64 5.32 12.07
C THR A 175 -22.80 4.97 11.16
N ALA A 176 -23.06 3.67 10.99
CA ALA A 176 -24.22 3.18 10.26
C ALA A 176 -25.46 3.85 10.83
N ASN A 177 -26.07 4.70 10.00
CA ASN A 177 -27.25 5.47 10.37
C ASN A 177 -28.35 4.46 10.69
N LYS A 178 -28.71 4.31 11.98
CA LYS A 178 -29.80 3.43 12.40
C LYS A 178 -31.06 3.93 11.72
N ARG A 179 -31.48 3.24 10.65
CA ARG A 179 -32.77 3.44 9.99
C ARG A 179 -33.85 3.38 11.08
N LYS A 180 -34.42 4.53 11.43
CA LYS A 180 -35.64 4.61 12.24
C LYS A 180 -36.70 3.82 11.49
N ARG A 181 -37.05 2.64 12.02
CA ARG A 181 -38.26 1.92 11.63
C ARG A 181 -39.43 2.81 12.03
N PHE A 182 -40.09 3.41 11.05
CA PHE A 182 -41.43 3.95 11.25
C PHE A 182 -42.35 2.77 11.54
N ARG A 183 -43.05 2.86 12.68
CA ARG A 183 -44.23 2.05 12.99
C ARG A 183 -45.45 2.72 12.39
#